data_AF-A0A150B6T6-F1
#
_entry.id   AF-A0A150B6T6-F1
#
_cell.length_a   1.000
_cell.length_b   1.000
_cell.length_c   1.000
_cell.angle_alpha   90.00
_cell.angle_beta   90.00
_cell.angle_gamma   90.00
#
_symmetry.space_group_name_H-M   'P 1'
#
loop_
_entity.id
_entity.type
_entity.pdbx_description
1 polymer ?
#
loop_
_entity_poly.entity_id
_entity_poly.type
_entity_poly.pdbx_seq_one_letter_code
_entity_poly.pdbx_strand_id
1 'polypeptide(L)'
;MDRIILEIEQALLFPRTIPRSDQYPESPLISIRQMILSSYGLIAINFQRFFVQGVKTNVGAFQPVELFWEGTTFSQIEPSRGYQYGLPLLLIREIGTDNNRGIWQLGNAPFLILNWNSETQSIDSIFNSVSWKQFFNNWTDHVRNGYYLQTEPKFKY
;
A
#
# COMPACT_ATOMS: atom_id res chain seq x y z
N MET A 1 -1.29 -13.17 -0.05
CA MET A 1 -0.42 -12.37 -0.94
C MET A 1 -0.50 -12.86 -2.37
N ASP A 2 -0.40 -14.17 -2.58
CA ASP A 2 -0.32 -14.80 -3.91
C ASP A 2 -1.45 -14.41 -4.86
N ARG A 3 -2.69 -14.28 -4.36
CA ARG A 3 -3.81 -13.86 -5.19
C ARG A 3 -3.63 -12.46 -5.82
N ILE A 4 -3.05 -11.51 -5.08
CA ILE A 4 -2.80 -10.14 -5.59
C ILE A 4 -1.70 -10.17 -6.64
N ILE A 5 -0.64 -10.97 -6.40
CA ILE A 5 0.43 -11.15 -7.38
C ILE A 5 -0.15 -11.68 -8.69
N LEU A 6 -1.01 -12.69 -8.63
CA LEU A 6 -1.69 -13.24 -9.81
C LEU A 6 -2.54 -12.20 -10.55
N GLU A 7 -3.28 -11.34 -9.84
CA GLU A 7 -4.09 -10.29 -10.47
C GLU A 7 -3.22 -9.24 -11.19
N ILE A 8 -2.08 -8.88 -10.60
CA ILE A 8 -1.09 -7.96 -11.20
C ILE A 8 -0.47 -8.59 -12.46
N GLU A 9 -0.07 -9.86 -12.38
CA GLU A 9 0.49 -10.60 -13.52
C GLU A 9 -0.54 -10.78 -14.65
N GLN A 10 -1.81 -11.03 -14.32
CA GLN A 10 -2.91 -11.08 -15.29
C GLN A 10 -3.15 -9.74 -15.98
N ALA A 11 -2.83 -8.62 -15.31
CA ALA A 11 -2.83 -7.29 -15.91
C ALA A 11 -1.55 -6.98 -16.72
N LEU A 12 -0.67 -7.96 -16.93
CA LEU A 12 0.63 -7.84 -17.61
C LEU A 12 1.56 -6.84 -16.92
N LEU A 13 1.48 -6.75 -15.59
CA LEU A 13 2.40 -6.00 -14.76
C LEU A 13 3.29 -6.97 -13.97
N PHE A 14 4.50 -6.53 -13.62
CA PHE A 14 5.49 -7.37 -12.94
C PHE A 14 5.67 -6.90 -11.49
N PRO A 15 5.00 -7.55 -10.51
CA PRO A 15 5.11 -7.15 -9.12
C PRO A 15 6.50 -7.45 -8.57
N ARG A 16 6.97 -6.61 -7.64
CA ARG A 16 8.20 -6.85 -6.87
C ARG A 16 7.91 -6.65 -5.39
N THR A 17 8.53 -7.47 -4.56
CA THR A 17 8.47 -7.39 -3.10
C THR A 17 9.89 -7.41 -2.54
N ILE A 18 10.10 -6.77 -1.39
CA ILE A 18 11.40 -6.85 -0.70
C ILE A 18 11.45 -8.16 0.10
N PRO A 19 12.43 -9.04 -0.14
CA PRO A 19 12.62 -10.24 0.67
C PRO A 19 12.95 -9.85 2.12
N ARG A 20 12.40 -10.60 3.09
CA ARG A 20 12.73 -10.40 4.52
C ARG A 20 14.15 -10.82 4.88
N SER A 21 14.81 -11.63 4.06
CA SER A 21 16.13 -12.23 4.35
C SER A 21 17.33 -11.48 3.75
N ASP A 22 17.12 -10.63 2.75
CA ASP A 22 18.20 -10.11 1.88
C ASP A 22 18.47 -8.61 2.12
N GLN A 23 18.39 -8.16 3.38
CA GLN A 23 18.70 -6.77 3.77
C GLN A 23 20.17 -6.59 4.19
N TYR A 24 21.07 -7.42 3.66
CA TYR A 24 22.50 -7.29 3.87
C TYR A 24 23.18 -7.12 2.50
N PRO A 25 23.93 -6.03 2.25
CA PRO A 25 24.50 -5.09 3.22
C PRO A 25 23.69 -3.79 3.45
N GLU A 26 22.61 -3.54 2.70
CA GLU A 26 21.92 -2.25 2.74
C GLU A 26 20.80 -2.15 3.79
N SER A 27 20.68 -0.99 4.43
CA SER A 27 19.62 -0.77 5.42
C SER A 27 18.21 -0.84 4.80
N PRO A 28 17.17 -1.26 5.57
CA PRO A 28 15.82 -1.45 5.04
C PRO A 28 15.24 -0.23 4.32
N LEU A 29 15.52 0.98 4.82
CA LEU A 29 15.01 2.22 4.22
C LEU A 29 15.68 2.56 2.88
N ILE A 30 16.93 2.11 2.66
CA ILE A 30 17.61 2.29 1.38
C ILE A 30 17.03 1.30 0.36
N SER A 31 16.79 0.04 0.76
CA SER A 31 16.12 -0.94 -0.11
C SER A 31 14.72 -0.48 -0.52
N ILE A 32 13.93 0.05 0.42
CA ILE A 32 12.61 0.65 0.13
C ILE A 32 12.76 1.82 -0.87
N ARG A 33 13.76 2.67 -0.68
CA ARG A 33 14.04 3.78 -1.60
C ARG A 33 14.31 3.28 -3.02
N GLN A 34 15.22 2.33 -3.18
CA GLN A 34 15.61 1.81 -4.48
C GLN A 34 14.45 1.10 -5.18
N MET A 35 13.64 0.35 -4.43
CA MET A 35 12.45 -0.29 -4.97
C MET A 35 11.44 0.76 -5.47
N ILE A 36 11.19 1.82 -4.71
CA ILE A 36 10.28 2.90 -5.13
C ILE A 36 10.81 3.61 -6.37
N LEU A 37 12.11 3.94 -6.40
CA LEU A 37 12.72 4.65 -7.54
C LEU A 37 12.67 3.84 -8.84
N SER A 38 12.72 2.51 -8.75
CA SER A 38 12.69 1.63 -9.92
C SER A 38 11.29 1.12 -10.26
N SER A 39 10.24 1.54 -9.55
CA SER A 39 8.86 1.10 -9.74
C SER A 39 7.98 2.20 -10.32
N TYR A 40 6.91 1.81 -11.00
CA TYR A 40 5.96 2.73 -11.66
C TYR A 40 4.61 2.81 -10.95
N GLY A 41 4.44 2.06 -9.86
CA GLY A 41 3.25 2.01 -9.03
C GLY A 41 3.54 1.30 -7.72
N LEU A 42 2.67 1.48 -6.74
CA LEU A 42 2.78 0.82 -5.44
C LEU A 42 1.40 0.36 -4.95
N ILE A 43 1.33 -0.89 -4.52
CA ILE A 43 0.20 -1.45 -3.79
C ILE A 43 0.66 -1.69 -2.36
N ALA A 44 -0.03 -1.10 -1.38
CA ALA A 44 0.24 -1.33 0.03
C ALA A 44 -0.95 -2.00 0.70
N ILE A 45 -0.66 -2.96 1.58
CA ILE A 45 -1.67 -3.65 2.37
C ILE A 45 -1.30 -3.53 3.85
N ASN A 46 -2.23 -3.02 4.64
CA ASN A 46 -2.08 -2.92 6.09
C ASN A 46 -2.88 -4.02 6.78
N PHE A 47 -2.21 -5.10 7.14
CA PHE A 47 -2.80 -6.20 7.89
C PHE A 47 -2.80 -5.93 9.40
N GLN A 48 -3.73 -6.55 10.12
CA GLN A 48 -3.68 -6.67 11.57
C GLN A 48 -2.41 -7.46 11.95
N ARG A 49 -1.50 -6.84 12.73
CA ARG A 49 -0.27 -7.51 13.18
C ARG A 49 -0.11 -7.49 14.69
N PHE A 50 -0.35 -6.36 15.31
CA PHE A 50 -0.14 -6.18 16.74
C PHE A 50 -1.45 -5.79 17.40
N PHE A 51 -1.91 -6.57 18.36
CA PHE A 51 -3.06 -6.17 19.17
C PHE A 51 -2.54 -5.34 20.34
N VAL A 52 -2.91 -4.07 20.39
CA VAL A 52 -2.28 -3.09 21.29
C VAL A 52 -3.30 -2.31 22.11
N GLN A 53 -2.88 -1.93 23.31
CA GLN A 53 -3.56 -0.97 24.17
C GLN A 53 -2.58 0.15 24.47
N GLY A 54 -2.93 1.39 24.13
CA GLY A 54 -2.09 2.51 24.57
C GLY A 54 -2.42 2.86 26.01
N VAL A 55 -1.39 3.02 26.83
CA VAL A 55 -1.58 3.33 28.26
C VAL A 55 -1.51 4.84 28.51
N LYS A 56 -0.69 5.54 27.74
CA LYS A 56 -0.43 6.97 27.88
C LYS A 56 0.06 7.55 26.57
N THR A 57 -0.27 8.81 26.30
CA THR A 57 0.25 9.56 25.17
C THR A 57 0.52 11.01 25.56
N ASN A 58 1.46 11.65 24.87
CA ASN A 58 1.74 13.08 24.97
C ASN A 58 1.12 13.89 23.82
N VAL A 59 0.43 13.24 22.88
CA VAL A 59 -0.34 13.90 21.82
C VAL A 59 -1.83 13.95 22.17
N GLY A 60 -2.41 15.15 22.16
CA GLY A 60 -3.69 15.43 22.80
C GLY A 60 -4.90 14.65 22.29
N ALA A 61 -5.18 14.71 20.98
CA ALA A 61 -6.40 14.15 20.39
C ALA A 61 -6.44 12.61 20.38
N PHE A 62 -5.31 11.96 20.64
CA PHE A 62 -5.27 10.52 20.75
C PHE A 62 -5.60 10.13 22.20
N GLN A 63 -6.68 9.41 22.41
CA GLN A 63 -7.03 8.84 23.71
C GLN A 63 -7.01 7.32 23.54
N PRO A 64 -5.97 6.63 24.02
CA PRO A 64 -5.81 5.19 23.77
C PRO A 64 -6.69 4.33 24.67
N VAL A 65 -7.96 4.67 24.83
CA VAL A 65 -8.83 3.97 25.80
C VAL A 65 -9.25 2.59 25.27
N GLU A 66 -9.33 2.44 23.95
CA GLU A 66 -9.79 1.22 23.30
C GLU A 66 -8.63 0.38 22.74
N LEU A 67 -8.78 -0.94 22.84
CA LEU A 67 -7.89 -1.92 22.20
C LEU A 67 -8.09 -1.86 20.69
N PHE A 68 -7.00 -1.87 19.93
CA PHE A 68 -7.07 -1.86 18.47
C PHE A 68 -5.93 -2.69 17.86
N TRP A 69 -6.08 -3.04 16.58
CA TRP A 69 -5.01 -3.67 15.82
C TRP A 69 -4.11 -2.61 15.19
N GLU A 70 -2.81 -2.82 15.26
CA GLU A 70 -1.83 -2.00 14.57
C GLU A 70 -1.15 -2.81 13.48
N GLY A 71 -0.88 -2.16 12.36
CA GLY A 71 -0.09 -2.71 11.28
C GLY A 71 1.41 -2.63 11.57
N THR A 72 2.23 -2.94 10.57
CA THR A 72 3.67 -2.69 10.68
C THR A 72 3.99 -1.24 10.33
N THR A 73 5.00 -0.66 10.99
CA THR A 73 5.52 0.67 10.66
C THR A 73 5.90 0.80 9.18
N PHE A 74 6.37 -0.28 8.54
CA PHE A 74 6.69 -0.26 7.11
C PHE A 74 5.46 -0.05 6.23
N SER A 75 4.29 -0.53 6.65
CA SER A 75 3.01 -0.26 5.97
C SER A 75 2.61 1.20 6.05
N GLN A 76 3.23 2.03 6.91
CA GLN A 76 3.09 3.48 6.87
C GLN A 76 4.19 4.12 6.00
N ILE A 77 5.45 3.71 6.18
CA ILE A 77 6.62 4.32 5.53
C ILE A 77 6.61 4.12 4.01
N GLU A 78 6.38 2.89 3.54
CA GLU A 78 6.45 2.54 2.12
C GLU A 78 5.44 3.33 1.27
N PRO A 79 4.12 3.30 1.57
CA PRO A 79 3.16 4.09 0.81
C PRO A 79 3.35 5.60 0.99
N SER A 80 3.79 6.08 2.17
CA SER A 80 4.10 7.51 2.36
C SER A 80 5.23 7.96 1.45
N ARG A 81 6.27 7.13 1.31
CA ARG A 81 7.38 7.40 0.40
C ARG A 81 6.96 7.28 -1.07
N GLY A 82 6.12 6.30 -1.40
CA GLY A 82 5.53 6.16 -2.73
C GLY A 82 4.73 7.39 -3.12
N TYR A 83 3.94 7.95 -2.19
CA TYR A 83 3.20 9.19 -2.41
C TYR A 83 4.13 10.37 -2.67
N GLN A 84 5.14 10.57 -1.81
CA GLN A 84 6.10 11.67 -1.96
C GLN A 84 6.88 11.58 -3.28
N TYR A 85 7.17 10.37 -3.77
CA TYR A 85 7.80 10.17 -5.06
C TYR A 85 6.85 10.39 -6.26
N GLY A 86 5.54 10.41 -6.02
CA GLY A 86 4.52 10.58 -7.06
C GLY A 86 4.07 9.28 -7.73
N LEU A 87 4.22 8.13 -7.07
CA LEU A 87 3.71 6.87 -7.60
C LEU A 87 2.18 6.80 -7.48
N PRO A 88 1.49 6.21 -8.47
CA PRO A 88 0.13 5.74 -8.31
C PRO A 88 0.04 4.74 -7.16
N LEU A 89 -0.82 5.03 -6.17
CA LEU A 89 -1.01 4.20 -4.99
C LEU A 89 -2.36 3.46 -5.02
N LEU A 90 -2.33 2.17 -4.70
CA LEU A 90 -3.52 1.39 -4.34
C LEU A 90 -3.38 0.92 -2.90
N LEU A 91 -4.26 1.40 -2.03
CA LEU A 91 -4.18 1.19 -0.59
C LEU A 91 -5.28 0.24 -0.14
N ILE A 92 -4.89 -0.86 0.51
CA ILE A 92 -5.81 -1.83 1.11
C ILE A 92 -5.53 -1.87 2.61
N ARG A 93 -6.57 -1.83 3.43
CA ARG A 93 -6.46 -1.88 4.88
C ARG A 93 -7.40 -2.91 5.45
N GLU A 94 -6.90 -3.69 6.40
CA GLU A 94 -7.71 -4.60 7.17
C GLU A 94 -8.55 -3.84 8.23
N ILE A 95 -9.85 -4.13 8.30
CA ILE A 95 -10.79 -3.53 9.23
C ILE A 95 -10.34 -3.83 10.66
N GLY A 96 -10.51 -2.87 11.57
CA GLY A 96 -10.02 -2.98 12.95
C GLY A 96 -8.57 -2.55 13.14
N THR A 97 -7.83 -2.32 12.05
CA THR A 97 -6.55 -1.62 12.14
C THR A 97 -6.73 -0.12 12.36
N ASP A 98 -5.73 0.52 12.99
CA ASP A 98 -5.71 1.97 13.19
C ASP A 98 -6.00 2.75 11.90
N ASN A 99 -7.06 3.56 11.96
CA ASN A 99 -7.59 4.34 10.86
C ASN A 99 -7.39 5.86 11.03
N ASN A 100 -6.75 6.28 12.12
CA ASN A 100 -6.66 7.68 12.51
C ASN A 100 -5.23 8.24 12.43
N ARG A 101 -4.31 7.53 11.76
CA ARG A 101 -2.90 7.97 11.66
C ARG A 101 -2.30 7.79 10.28
N GLY A 102 -1.46 8.77 9.93
CA GLY A 102 -0.57 8.70 8.77
C GLY A 102 -1.33 8.59 7.46
N ILE A 103 -0.82 7.76 6.55
CA ILE A 103 -1.41 7.61 5.21
C ILE A 103 -2.69 6.77 5.20
N TRP A 104 -2.96 6.02 6.27
CA TRP A 104 -4.17 5.19 6.40
C TRP A 104 -5.38 5.98 6.92
N GLN A 105 -5.20 7.24 7.30
CA GLN A 105 -6.30 8.13 7.69
C GLN A 105 -6.95 8.77 6.46
N LEU A 106 -8.28 8.63 6.37
CA LEU A 106 -9.05 9.24 5.29
C LEU A 106 -8.91 10.76 5.34
N GLY A 107 -8.65 11.38 4.19
CA GLY A 107 -8.46 12.82 4.05
C GLY A 107 -7.00 13.31 4.13
N ASN A 108 -6.06 12.50 4.63
CA ASN A 108 -4.64 12.89 4.66
C ASN A 108 -3.98 12.84 3.28
N ALA A 109 -4.50 11.99 2.39
CA ALA A 109 -4.05 11.87 1.02
C ALA A 109 -5.27 11.67 0.09
N PRO A 110 -5.18 12.04 -1.21
CA PRO A 110 -6.31 12.02 -2.14
C PRO A 110 -6.63 10.59 -2.66
N PHE A 111 -6.51 9.60 -1.79
CA PHE A 111 -6.67 8.19 -2.14
C PHE A 111 -7.91 7.60 -1.49
N LEU A 112 -8.57 6.72 -2.22
CA LEU A 112 -9.55 5.83 -1.65
C LEU A 112 -8.84 4.59 -1.09
N ILE A 113 -9.17 4.24 0.15
CA ILE A 113 -8.60 3.08 0.85
C ILE A 113 -9.64 1.96 0.80
N LEU A 114 -9.28 0.84 0.19
CA LEU A 114 -10.10 -0.37 0.19
C LEU A 114 -10.03 -1.02 1.56
N ASN A 115 -11.19 -1.23 2.19
CA ASN A 115 -11.27 -1.94 3.46
C ASN A 115 -11.56 -3.42 3.21
N TRP A 116 -10.83 -4.29 3.91
CA TRP A 116 -11.03 -5.73 3.91
C TRP A 116 -11.27 -6.23 5.33
N ASN A 117 -12.23 -7.12 5.53
CA ASN A 117 -12.35 -7.87 6.78
C ASN A 117 -11.96 -9.34 6.57
N SER A 118 -10.87 -9.78 7.19
CA SER A 118 -10.39 -11.18 7.10
C SER A 118 -11.31 -12.18 7.82
N GLU A 119 -12.09 -11.74 8.81
CA GLU A 119 -13.02 -12.59 9.57
C GLU A 119 -14.32 -12.84 8.81
N THR A 120 -14.80 -11.86 8.04
CA THR A 120 -16.14 -11.91 7.42
C THR A 120 -16.12 -12.03 5.90
N GLN A 121 -14.99 -11.78 5.23
CA GLN A 121 -14.90 -11.79 3.78
C GLN A 121 -13.82 -12.75 3.30
N SER A 122 -14.17 -13.62 2.36
CA SER A 122 -13.19 -14.39 1.62
C SER A 122 -12.37 -13.47 0.71
N ILE A 123 -11.14 -13.90 0.42
CA ILE A 123 -10.24 -13.24 -0.53
C ILE A 123 -10.97 -13.03 -1.87
N ASP A 124 -11.62 -14.06 -2.41
CA ASP A 124 -12.32 -13.98 -3.70
C ASP A 124 -13.50 -13.00 -3.71
N SER A 125 -14.16 -12.77 -2.57
CA SER A 125 -15.23 -11.78 -2.48
C SER A 125 -14.74 -10.38 -2.83
N ILE A 126 -13.52 -10.02 -2.43
CA ILE A 126 -12.93 -8.72 -2.77
C ILE A 126 -12.53 -8.66 -4.23
N PHE A 127 -11.78 -9.64 -4.73
CA PHE A 127 -11.29 -9.61 -6.11
C PHE A 127 -12.43 -9.66 -7.13
N ASN A 128 -13.57 -10.25 -6.76
CA ASN A 128 -14.76 -10.24 -7.60
C ASN A 128 -15.62 -8.98 -7.46
N SER A 129 -15.37 -8.14 -6.45
CA SER A 129 -16.14 -6.93 -6.20
C SER A 129 -15.98 -5.89 -7.31
N VAL A 130 -17.04 -5.13 -7.56
CA VAL A 130 -17.03 -4.02 -8.54
C VAL A 130 -16.01 -2.96 -8.12
N SER A 131 -15.95 -2.66 -6.82
CA SER A 131 -14.98 -1.72 -6.25
C SER A 131 -13.55 -2.12 -6.62
N TRP A 132 -13.14 -3.36 -6.32
CA TRP A 132 -11.80 -3.84 -6.69
C TRP A 132 -11.51 -3.64 -8.17
N LYS A 133 -12.39 -4.13 -9.06
CA LYS A 133 -12.18 -4.04 -10.51
C LYS A 133 -12.01 -2.59 -10.98
N GLN A 134 -12.81 -1.67 -10.46
CA GLN A 134 -12.72 -0.26 -10.81
C GLN A 134 -11.39 0.36 -10.36
N PHE A 135 -11.02 0.20 -9.08
CA PHE A 135 -9.80 0.79 -8.55
C PHE A 135 -8.54 0.15 -9.14
N PHE A 136 -8.56 -1.16 -9.33
CA PHE A 136 -7.44 -1.89 -9.90
C PHE A 136 -7.19 -1.51 -11.37
N ASN A 137 -8.25 -1.37 -12.17
CA ASN A 137 -8.11 -0.91 -13.56
C ASN A 137 -7.61 0.53 -13.63
N ASN A 138 -8.19 1.43 -12.84
CA ASN A 138 -7.76 2.83 -12.78
C ASN A 138 -6.28 2.95 -12.36
N TRP A 139 -5.88 2.22 -11.31
CA TRP A 139 -4.50 2.18 -10.86
C TRP A 139 -3.58 1.63 -11.95
N THR A 140 -3.97 0.54 -12.62
CA THR A 140 -3.21 -0.07 -13.72
C THR A 140 -2.97 0.93 -14.87
N ASP A 141 -3.98 1.71 -15.24
CA ASP A 141 -3.85 2.73 -16.28
C ASP A 141 -2.87 3.84 -15.87
N HIS A 142 -2.93 4.29 -14.62
CA HIS A 142 -1.96 5.25 -14.09
C HIS A 142 -0.53 4.71 -14.07
N VAL A 143 -0.34 3.43 -13.69
CA VAL A 143 0.97 2.78 -13.70
C VAL A 143 1.53 2.69 -15.12
N ARG A 144 0.71 2.26 -16.08
CA ARG A 144 1.11 2.19 -17.50
C ARG A 144 1.46 3.56 -18.05
N ASN A 145 0.64 4.57 -17.78
CA ASN A 145 0.93 5.94 -18.20
C ASN A 145 2.23 6.46 -17.58
N GLY A 146 2.45 6.22 -16.29
CA GLY A 146 3.70 6.55 -15.60
C GLY A 146 4.92 5.89 -16.26
N TYR A 147 4.81 4.61 -16.62
CA TYR A 147 5.84 3.90 -17.39
C TYR A 147 6.09 4.54 -18.76
N TYR A 148 5.05 4.80 -19.54
CA TYR A 148 5.19 5.41 -20.87
C TYR A 148 5.87 6.79 -20.79
N LEU A 149 5.42 7.67 -19.90
CA LEU A 149 5.99 9.01 -19.75
C LEU A 149 7.47 9.01 -19.36
N GLN A 150 7.91 8.00 -18.59
CA GLN A 150 9.30 7.90 -18.12
C GLN A 150 10.22 7.19 -19.11
N THR A 151 9.67 6.36 -20.00
CA THR A 151 10.44 5.52 -20.94
C THR A 151 10.35 5.96 -22.40
N GLU A 152 9.37 6.79 -22.76
CA GLU A 152 9.30 7.33 -24.11
C GLU A 152 10.52 8.22 -24.40
N PRO A 153 11.16 8.06 -25.57
CA PRO A 153 12.24 8.92 -25.97
C PRO A 153 11.72 10.35 -26.14
N LYS A 154 12.43 11.34 -25.57
CA LYS A 154 12.06 12.76 -25.64
C LYS A 154 11.96 13.31 -27.07
N PHE A 155 12.53 12.61 -28.04
CA PHE A 155 12.46 12.94 -29.46
C PHE A 155 12.17 11.68 -30.27
N LYS A 156 11.11 11.73 -31.09
CA LYS A 156 10.84 10.77 -32.17
C LYS A 156 11.41 11.42 -33.44
N TYR A 157 12.54 10.91 -33.95
CA TYR A 157 13.16 11.38 -35.20
C TYR A 157 12.37 10.90 -36.41
#